data_AF-A0A060C8X1-F1
#
_entry.id   AF-A0A060C8X1-F1
#
_cell.length_a   1.000
_cell.length_b   1.000
_cell.length_c   1.000
_cell.angle_alpha   90.00
_cell.angle_beta   90.00
_cell.angle_gamma   90.00
#
_symmetry.space_group_name_H-M   'P 1'
#
loop_
_entity.id
_entity.type
_entity.pdbx_description
1 polymer ?
#
loop_
_entity_poly.entity_id
_entity_poly.type
_entity_poly.pdbx_seq_one_letter_code
_entity_poly.pdbx_strand_id
1 'polypeptide(L)'
;NHIDWFQVEPENVAPSEYGWSVADRSLRAANDNCVNMLVTIDGTPRWAATSHVHSPYRPEMEEEFVELVGAIVERYDGDGRDDAPGSPVVNYWEFYNEPDVGGSALGDGWGVFPEAYAAMLEAVYPVVKEANPNAQVVFGGISYDNFIEDGGIFV
;
A
#
# COMPACT_ATOMS: atom_id res chain seq x y z
N ASN A 1 10.97 1.63 1.36
CA ASN A 1 10.29 1.32 2.64
C ASN A 1 8.92 0.77 2.29
N HIS A 2 8.50 -0.34 2.90
CA HIS A 2 7.21 -0.99 2.63
C HIS A 2 6.35 -0.96 3.89
N ILE A 3 5.04 -0.80 3.73
CA ILE A 3 4.03 -1.20 4.70
C ILE A 3 3.20 -2.30 4.05
N ASP A 4 3.30 -3.50 4.60
CA ASP A 4 2.50 -4.64 4.15
C ASP A 4 1.18 -4.70 4.96
N TRP A 5 0.05 -4.69 4.26
CA TRP A 5 -1.28 -4.77 4.87
C TRP A 5 -1.39 -5.99 5.80
N PHE A 6 -0.91 -7.16 5.40
CA PHE A 6 -0.95 -8.37 6.23
C PHE A 6 -0.18 -8.28 7.55
N GLN A 7 0.78 -7.34 7.67
CA GLN A 7 1.50 -7.11 8.93
C GLN A 7 0.74 -6.16 9.85
N VAL A 8 0.01 -5.20 9.28
CA VAL A 8 -0.82 -4.23 10.00
C VAL A 8 -2.14 -4.88 10.43
N GLU A 9 -2.77 -5.63 9.55
CA GLU A 9 -4.09 -6.22 9.72
C GLU A 9 -4.10 -7.70 9.26
N PRO A 10 -3.51 -8.61 10.05
CA PRO A 10 -3.41 -10.03 9.68
C PRO A 10 -4.77 -10.74 9.61
N GLU A 11 -5.77 -10.24 10.34
CA GLU A 11 -7.17 -10.68 10.37
C GLU A 11 -8.04 -9.42 10.26
N ASN A 12 -9.23 -9.50 9.65
CA ASN A 12 -10.13 -8.36 9.54
C ASN A 12 -10.56 -7.89 10.94
N VAL A 13 -10.11 -6.71 11.33
CA VAL A 13 -10.33 -6.09 12.64
C VAL A 13 -10.52 -4.59 12.50
N ALA A 14 -11.07 -3.93 13.51
CA ALA A 14 -11.22 -2.48 13.47
C ALA A 14 -9.84 -1.77 13.50
N PRO A 15 -9.73 -0.52 12.97
CA PRO A 15 -8.47 0.23 12.96
C PRO A 15 -7.80 0.43 14.33
N SER A 16 -8.58 0.41 15.41
CA SER A 16 -8.07 0.48 16.78
C SER A 16 -7.27 -0.74 17.22
N GLU A 17 -7.37 -1.85 16.47
CA GLU A 17 -6.69 -3.12 16.73
C GLU A 17 -5.51 -3.36 15.76
N TYR A 18 -5.24 -2.42 14.83
CA TYR A 18 -4.15 -2.53 13.87
C TYR A 18 -2.76 -2.63 14.54
N GLY A 19 -1.92 -3.49 13.98
CA GLY A 19 -0.57 -3.82 14.43
C GLY A 19 0.52 -2.96 13.80
N TRP A 20 0.87 -1.84 14.43
CA TRP A 20 1.81 -0.87 13.84
C TRP A 20 3.30 -1.16 14.03
N SER A 21 3.66 -2.18 14.82
CA SER A 21 5.02 -2.27 15.37
C SER A 21 6.13 -2.37 14.32
N VAL A 22 5.88 -3.02 13.17
CA VAL A 22 6.88 -3.16 12.10
C VAL A 22 7.05 -1.84 11.35
N ALA A 23 5.94 -1.23 10.93
CA ALA A 23 5.91 0.04 10.23
C ALA A 23 6.50 1.18 11.08
N ASP A 24 6.06 1.31 12.34
CA ASP A 24 6.56 2.32 13.29
C ASP A 24 8.08 2.25 13.43
N ARG A 25 8.64 1.05 13.62
CA ARG A 25 10.09 0.87 13.77
C ARG A 25 10.85 1.31 12.53
N SER A 26 10.37 0.92 11.34
CA SER A 26 11.02 1.21 10.07
C SER A 26 10.98 2.70 9.73
N LEU A 27 9.79 3.31 9.80
CA LEU A 27 9.60 4.71 9.44
C LEU A 27 10.20 5.66 10.47
N ARG A 28 10.15 5.33 11.76
CA ARG A 28 10.87 6.08 12.78
C ARG A 28 12.38 6.06 12.54
N ALA A 29 12.96 4.92 12.18
CA ALA A 29 14.38 4.83 11.88
C ALA A 29 14.77 5.68 10.66
N ALA A 30 13.95 5.71 9.62
CA ALA A 30 14.16 6.58 8.46
C ALA A 30 14.07 8.07 8.84
N ASN A 31 13.06 8.45 9.63
CA ASN A 31 12.87 9.81 10.11
C ASN A 31 14.01 10.30 11.02
N ASP A 32 14.45 9.48 11.97
CA ASP A 32 15.59 9.76 12.88
C ASP A 32 16.90 10.01 12.10
N ASN A 33 16.99 9.52 10.85
CA ASN A 33 18.13 9.72 9.95
C ASN A 33 17.86 10.74 8.83
N CYS A 34 16.81 11.57 8.97
CA CYS A 34 16.43 12.63 8.04
C CYS A 34 16.21 12.16 6.59
N VAL A 35 15.74 10.92 6.41
CA VAL A 35 15.41 10.37 5.09
C VAL A 35 14.09 10.96 4.62
N ASN A 36 14.06 11.52 3.40
CA ASN A 36 12.79 11.85 2.74
C ASN A 36 12.17 10.56 2.18
N MET A 37 10.97 10.22 2.63
CA MET A 37 10.40 8.90 2.41
C MET A 37 9.39 8.88 1.26
N LEU A 38 9.57 7.90 0.38
CA LEU A 38 8.51 7.29 -0.40
C LEU A 38 8.27 5.91 0.19
N VAL A 39 7.00 5.63 0.53
CA VAL A 39 6.60 4.38 1.17
C VAL A 39 5.58 3.69 0.30
N THR A 40 5.84 2.42 -0.01
CA THR A 40 4.94 1.57 -0.78
C THR A 40 3.98 0.86 0.17
N ILE A 41 2.69 0.85 -0.15
CA ILE A 41 1.64 0.10 0.52
C ILE A 41 1.25 -1.08 -0.40
N ASP A 42 1.36 -2.30 0.12
CA ASP A 42 1.13 -3.56 -0.61
C ASP A 42 0.72 -4.63 0.43
N GLY A 43 0.94 -5.91 0.14
CA GLY A 43 0.93 -6.98 1.11
C GLY A 43 -0.48 -7.38 1.50
N THR A 44 -1.39 -7.49 0.54
CA THR A 44 -2.78 -7.86 0.80
C THR A 44 -2.88 -9.13 1.66
N PRO A 45 -3.59 -9.11 2.81
CA PRO A 45 -3.73 -10.28 3.65
C PRO A 45 -4.56 -11.37 2.97
N ARG A 46 -4.36 -12.62 3.38
CA ARG A 46 -5.06 -13.76 2.78
C ARG A 46 -6.59 -13.65 2.86
N TRP A 47 -7.12 -13.02 3.90
CA TRP A 47 -8.57 -12.83 4.05
C TRP A 47 -9.12 -11.81 3.02
N ALA A 48 -8.31 -10.89 2.51
CA ALA A 48 -8.71 -9.88 1.52
C ALA A 48 -8.28 -10.21 0.07
N ALA A 49 -7.22 -11.01 -0.11
CA ALA A 49 -6.60 -11.27 -1.40
C ALA A 49 -7.46 -12.12 -2.36
N THR A 50 -7.24 -11.93 -3.66
CA THR A 50 -7.82 -12.75 -4.73
C THR A 50 -7.28 -14.18 -4.75
N SER A 51 -5.97 -14.37 -4.57
CA SER A 51 -5.37 -15.72 -4.58
C SER A 51 -4.34 -15.97 -3.47
N HIS A 52 -3.39 -15.06 -3.22
CA HIS A 52 -2.40 -15.19 -2.15
C HIS A 52 -1.92 -13.80 -1.68
N VAL A 53 -1.03 -13.78 -0.69
CA VAL A 53 -0.48 -12.53 -0.16
C VAL A 53 0.25 -11.77 -1.26
N HIS A 54 0.08 -10.45 -1.33
CA HIS A 54 0.54 -9.55 -2.41
C HIS A 54 -0.29 -9.56 -3.71
N SER A 55 -1.25 -10.47 -3.87
CA SER A 55 -2.20 -10.33 -4.97
C SER A 55 -3.10 -9.10 -4.77
N PRO A 56 -3.70 -8.57 -5.84
CA PRO A 56 -4.80 -7.62 -5.71
C PRO A 56 -5.85 -8.12 -4.70
N TYR A 57 -6.43 -7.18 -3.95
CA TYR A 57 -7.57 -7.47 -3.11
C TYR A 57 -8.80 -7.84 -3.95
N ARG A 58 -9.72 -8.63 -3.39
CA ARG A 58 -11.00 -8.92 -4.03
C ARG A 58 -11.86 -7.64 -4.05
N PRO A 59 -12.64 -7.36 -5.11
CA PRO A 59 -13.38 -6.10 -5.23
C PRO A 59 -14.25 -5.74 -4.02
N GLU A 60 -14.85 -6.72 -3.35
CA GLU A 60 -15.65 -6.50 -2.14
C GLU A 60 -14.86 -6.04 -0.91
N MET A 61 -13.53 -5.99 -0.98
CA MET A 61 -12.61 -5.58 0.09
C MET A 61 -12.04 -4.17 -0.14
N GLU A 62 -12.54 -3.43 -1.14
CA GLU A 62 -12.05 -2.07 -1.45
C GLU A 62 -12.21 -1.12 -0.26
N GLU A 63 -13.35 -1.17 0.44
CA GLU A 63 -13.59 -0.32 1.61
C GLU A 63 -12.60 -0.60 2.75
N GLU A 64 -12.23 -1.86 2.96
CA GLU A 64 -11.23 -2.27 3.96
C GLU A 64 -9.83 -1.72 3.60
N PHE A 65 -9.47 -1.77 2.31
CA PHE A 65 -8.21 -1.20 1.86
C PHE A 65 -8.18 0.32 2.00
N VAL A 66 -9.29 1.00 1.67
CA VAL A 66 -9.40 2.46 1.84
C VAL A 66 -9.33 2.84 3.32
N GLU A 67 -9.98 2.08 4.22
CA GLU A 67 -9.90 2.31 5.67
C GLU A 67 -8.46 2.17 6.19
N LEU A 68 -7.77 1.09 5.80
CA LEU A 68 -6.36 0.89 6.12
C LEU A 68 -5.49 2.06 5.64
N VAL A 69 -5.66 2.48 4.38
CA VAL A 69 -4.86 3.56 3.81
C VAL A 69 -5.10 4.86 4.55
N GLY A 70 -6.34 5.19 4.88
CA GLY A 70 -6.66 6.35 5.72
C GLY A 70 -5.93 6.30 7.07
N ALA A 71 -5.97 5.15 7.74
CA ALA A 71 -5.29 4.96 9.03
C ALA A 71 -3.76 5.04 8.91
N ILE A 72 -3.18 4.53 7.82
CA ILE A 72 -1.74 4.66 7.53
C ILE A 72 -1.37 6.13 7.35
N VAL A 73 -2.12 6.88 6.52
CA VAL A 73 -1.76 8.26 6.21
C VAL A 73 -1.89 9.18 7.43
N GLU A 74 -2.98 9.09 8.18
CA GLU A 74 -3.16 9.84 9.45
C GLU A 74 -1.99 9.56 10.40
N ARG A 75 -1.66 8.27 10.60
CA ARG A 75 -0.60 7.87 11.53
C ARG A 75 0.77 8.45 11.20
N TYR A 76 1.03 8.81 9.95
CA TYR A 76 2.34 9.24 9.45
C TYR A 76 2.31 10.59 8.73
N ASP A 77 1.38 11.47 9.07
CA ASP A 77 1.30 12.83 8.53
C ASP A 77 2.08 13.87 9.36
N GLY A 78 2.30 13.59 10.65
CA GLY A 78 3.04 14.44 11.58
C GLY A 78 2.32 15.74 11.96
N ASP A 79 0.99 15.78 11.91
CA ASP A 79 0.20 16.96 12.28
C ASP A 79 0.00 17.10 13.81
N GLY A 80 0.41 16.07 14.57
CA GLY A 80 0.30 16.00 16.02
C GLY A 80 -0.98 15.32 16.54
N ARG A 81 -1.84 14.82 15.66
CA ARG A 81 -3.03 14.03 15.97
C ARG A 81 -2.79 12.58 15.59
N ASP A 82 -3.06 11.66 16.52
CA ASP A 82 -3.01 10.20 16.31
C ASP A 82 -1.73 9.64 15.64
N ASP A 83 -0.66 10.44 15.63
CA ASP A 83 0.67 10.16 15.11
C ASP A 83 1.32 8.91 15.70
N ALA A 84 2.13 8.24 14.88
CA ALA A 84 3.08 7.24 15.36
C ALA A 84 4.13 7.85 16.31
N PRO A 85 4.70 7.05 17.24
CA PRO A 85 5.76 7.51 18.12
C PRO A 85 6.96 8.11 17.37
N GLY A 86 7.25 9.38 17.66
CA GLY A 86 8.31 10.15 16.99
C GLY A 86 7.84 10.94 15.77
N SER A 87 6.54 10.92 15.45
CA SER A 87 5.87 11.67 14.39
C SER A 87 6.65 11.67 13.06
N PRO A 88 6.95 10.49 12.49
CA PRO A 88 7.58 10.43 11.18
C PRO A 88 6.60 10.93 10.11
N VAL A 89 7.10 11.72 9.15
CA VAL A 89 6.27 12.33 8.10
C VAL A 89 6.53 11.66 6.76
N VAL A 90 5.48 11.13 6.15
CA VAL A 90 5.52 10.57 4.80
C VAL A 90 4.58 11.35 3.88
N ASN A 91 5.13 11.89 2.79
CA ASN A 91 4.37 12.67 1.81
C ASN A 91 4.22 11.97 0.45
N TYR A 92 4.76 10.76 0.27
CA TYR A 92 4.67 10.03 -0.99
C TYR A 92 4.30 8.57 -0.70
N TRP A 93 3.08 8.21 -1.10
CA TRP A 93 2.51 6.89 -0.92
C TRP A 93 2.40 6.20 -2.26
N GLU A 94 3.22 5.17 -2.47
CA GLU A 94 3.18 4.31 -3.63
C GLU A 94 2.23 3.13 -3.37
N PHE A 95 1.40 2.75 -4.34
CA PHE A 95 0.43 1.68 -4.16
C PHE A 95 0.76 0.48 -5.05
N TYR A 96 1.13 -0.62 -4.40
CA TYR A 96 1.71 -1.84 -4.97
C TYR A 96 3.02 -1.60 -5.72
N ASN A 97 3.90 -2.59 -5.74
CA ASN A 97 5.08 -2.58 -6.62
C ASN A 97 4.83 -3.44 -7.87
N GLU A 98 5.34 -3.01 -9.02
CA GLU A 98 5.20 -3.73 -10.29
C GLU A 98 3.75 -4.16 -10.59
N PRO A 99 2.80 -3.21 -10.68
CA PRO A 99 1.41 -3.53 -10.95
C PRO A 99 1.23 -4.22 -12.32
N ASP A 100 2.20 -4.13 -13.24
CA ASP A 100 2.21 -4.77 -14.56
C ASP A 100 2.44 -6.29 -14.52
N VAL A 101 2.60 -6.93 -13.35
CA VAL A 101 2.59 -8.40 -13.26
C VAL A 101 1.24 -8.95 -13.73
N GLY A 102 1.23 -9.71 -14.82
CA GLY A 102 0.03 -10.27 -15.44
C GLY A 102 -0.44 -11.61 -14.89
N GLY A 103 0.32 -12.22 -13.98
CA GLY A 103 0.03 -13.52 -13.38
C GLY A 103 1.19 -14.50 -13.52
N SER A 104 1.66 -15.05 -12.40
CA SER A 104 2.78 -15.98 -12.35
C SER A 104 2.63 -16.99 -11.21
N ALA A 105 3.50 -18.01 -11.18
CA ALA A 105 3.59 -18.92 -10.03
C ALA A 105 4.02 -18.23 -8.72
N LEU A 106 4.55 -17.00 -8.81
CA LEU A 106 4.94 -16.15 -7.67
C LEU A 106 3.83 -15.15 -7.31
N GLY A 107 2.91 -14.90 -8.23
CA GLY A 107 1.66 -14.24 -7.94
C GLY A 107 0.92 -13.58 -9.07
N ASP A 108 -0.33 -13.19 -8.79
CA ASP A 108 -1.18 -12.36 -9.65
C ASP A 108 -0.95 -10.91 -9.25
N GLY A 109 -0.56 -10.07 -10.21
CA GLY A 109 -0.52 -8.62 -10.01
C GLY A 109 -1.76 -7.97 -10.61
N TRP A 110 -1.65 -6.66 -10.82
CA TRP A 110 -2.72 -5.86 -11.40
C TRP A 110 -2.69 -5.83 -12.93
N GLY A 111 -1.72 -6.48 -13.59
CA GLY A 111 -1.39 -6.20 -14.98
C GLY A 111 -2.51 -6.56 -15.95
N VAL A 112 -3.23 -7.64 -15.66
CA VAL A 112 -4.44 -8.04 -16.42
C VAL A 112 -5.72 -7.34 -15.96
N PHE A 113 -5.61 -6.43 -14.98
CA PHE A 113 -6.69 -5.64 -14.40
C PHE A 113 -6.36 -4.13 -14.33
N PRO A 114 -5.90 -3.48 -15.43
CA PRO A 114 -5.40 -2.11 -15.39
C PRO A 114 -6.50 -1.10 -14.99
N GLU A 115 -7.75 -1.32 -15.39
CA GLU A 115 -8.87 -0.47 -14.97
C GLU A 115 -9.16 -0.60 -13.47
N ALA A 116 -9.04 -1.80 -12.91
CA ALA A 116 -9.23 -2.02 -11.48
C ALA A 116 -8.10 -1.37 -10.66
N TYR A 117 -6.86 -1.38 -11.18
CA TYR A 117 -5.74 -0.68 -10.55
C TYR A 117 -5.96 0.84 -10.53
N ALA A 118 -6.41 1.40 -11.66
CA ALA A 118 -6.75 2.82 -11.73
C ALA A 118 -7.91 3.18 -10.78
N ALA A 119 -8.93 2.32 -10.69
CA ALA A 119 -10.05 2.51 -9.76
C ALA A 119 -9.59 2.45 -8.29
N MET A 120 -8.67 1.55 -7.94
CA MET A 120 -8.06 1.51 -6.60
C MET A 120 -7.34 2.82 -6.26
N LEU A 121 -6.53 3.35 -7.20
CA LEU A 121 -5.86 4.65 -7.01
C LEU A 121 -6.87 5.80 -6.85
N GLU A 122 -7.97 5.77 -7.59
CA GLU A 122 -9.07 6.74 -7.46
C GLU A 122 -9.75 6.62 -6.09
N ALA A 123 -9.99 5.41 -5.59
CA ALA A 123 -10.67 5.14 -4.32
C ALA A 123 -9.85 5.61 -3.10
N VAL A 124 -8.53 5.43 -3.13
CA VAL A 124 -7.65 5.85 -2.01
C VAL A 124 -7.34 7.36 -2.01
N TYR A 125 -7.44 8.02 -3.17
CA TYR A 125 -7.03 9.43 -3.29
C TYR A 125 -7.75 10.38 -2.32
N PRO A 126 -9.09 10.31 -2.13
CA PRO A 126 -9.79 11.18 -1.18
C PRO A 126 -9.31 11.01 0.26
N VAL A 127 -9.16 9.77 0.75
CA VAL A 127 -8.77 9.54 2.15
C VAL A 127 -7.32 9.95 2.40
N VAL A 128 -6.43 9.77 1.42
CA VAL A 128 -5.04 10.26 1.48
C VAL A 128 -5.02 11.78 1.61
N LYS A 129 -5.84 12.50 0.83
CA LYS A 129 -5.90 13.96 0.85
C LYS A 129 -6.61 14.54 2.06
N GLU A 130 -7.58 13.82 2.60
CA GLU A 130 -8.29 14.20 3.81
C GLU A 130 -7.37 14.12 5.03
N ALA A 131 -6.63 13.02 5.18
CA ALA A 131 -5.65 12.86 6.26
C ALA A 131 -4.47 13.84 6.08
N ASN A 132 -3.81 13.84 4.91
CA ASN A 132 -2.68 14.73 4.65
C ASN A 132 -2.81 15.44 3.29
N PRO A 133 -3.21 16.73 3.26
CA PRO A 133 -3.32 17.51 2.02
C PRO A 133 -2.02 17.63 1.22
N ASN A 134 -0.86 17.48 1.87
CA ASN A 134 0.46 17.55 1.22
C ASN A 134 0.89 16.20 0.62
N ALA A 135 0.30 15.08 1.06
CA ALA A 135 0.66 13.76 0.60
C ALA A 135 0.33 13.55 -0.89
N GLN A 136 1.14 12.78 -1.59
CA GLN A 136 0.98 12.44 -3.01
C GLN A 136 0.67 10.95 -3.14
N VAL A 137 -0.29 10.63 -4.00
CA VAL A 137 -0.56 9.27 -4.46
C VAL A 137 0.35 8.99 -5.65
N VAL A 138 1.14 7.93 -5.55
CA VAL A 138 2.11 7.49 -6.54
C VAL A 138 1.68 6.11 -7.03
N PHE A 139 1.64 5.91 -8.35
CA PHE A 139 1.43 4.58 -8.90
C PHE A 139 2.72 3.77 -8.75
N GLY A 140 2.58 2.45 -8.59
CA GLY A 140 3.68 1.52 -8.47
C GLY A 140 4.63 1.58 -9.65
N GLY A 141 5.94 1.56 -9.39
CA GLY A 141 6.94 1.43 -10.44
C GLY A 141 6.65 0.23 -11.34
N ILE A 142 6.43 0.50 -12.64
CA ILE A 142 6.26 -0.54 -13.66
C ILE A 142 7.60 -1.18 -14.00
N SER A 143 7.62 -2.50 -14.18
CA SER A 143 8.84 -3.22 -14.56
C SER A 143 9.20 -2.93 -16.02
N TYR A 144 8.21 -3.07 -16.92
CA TYR A 144 8.35 -2.85 -18.36
C TYR A 144 9.52 -3.66 -19.00
N ASP A 145 9.66 -4.91 -18.58
CA ASP A 145 10.60 -5.91 -19.12
C ASP A 145 9.95 -7.30 -18.96
N ASN A 146 10.63 -8.38 -19.36
CA ASN A 146 10.24 -9.76 -19.13
C ASN A 146 8.76 -10.00 -19.44
N PHE A 147 8.38 -9.61 -20.65
CA PHE A 147 7.02 -9.62 -21.16
C PHE A 147 6.49 -11.04 -21.34
N ILE A 148 5.19 -11.23 -21.18
CA ILE A 148 4.54 -12.53 -21.38
C ILE A 148 4.72 -13.07 -22.80
N GLU A 149 4.87 -12.22 -23.81
CA GLU A 149 5.14 -12.59 -25.20
C GLU A 149 6.49 -13.31 -25.36
N ASP A 150 7.44 -13.00 -24.48
CA ASP A 150 8.79 -13.59 -24.45
C ASP A 150 8.92 -14.70 -23.39
N GLY A 151 7.81 -15.13 -22.78
CA GLY A 151 7.77 -16.16 -21.75
C GLY A 151 8.00 -15.65 -20.32
N GLY A 152 7.89 -14.33 -20.11
CA GLY A 152 7.98 -13.68 -18.82
C GLY A 152 6.66 -13.58 -18.07
N ILE A 153 6.53 -12.58 -17.20
CA ILE A 153 5.40 -12.43 -16.25
C ILE A 153 4.70 -11.06 -16.29
N PHE A 154 5.26 -10.09 -17.01
CA PHE A 154 4.69 -8.74 -17.10
C PHE A 154 3.92 -8.54 -18.40
N VAL A 155 2.89 -7.69 -18.36
CA VAL A 155 1.97 -7.42 -19.49
C VAL A 155 1.97 -5.95 -19.92
#